data_AF-A0AAU5YDS3-F1
#
_entry.id   AF-A0AAU5YDS3-F1
#
_cell.length_a   1.000
_cell.length_b   1.000
_cell.length_c   1.000
_cell.angle_alpha   90.00
_cell.angle_beta   90.00
_cell.angle_gamma   90.00
#
_symmetry.space_group_name_H-M   'P 1'
#
loop_
_entity.id
_entity.type
_entity.pdbx_description
1 polymer ?
#
loop_
_entity_poly.entity_id
_entity_poly.type
_entity_poly.pdbx_seq_one_letter_code
_entity_poly.pdbx_strand_id
1 'polypeptide(L)' 'MSTPVGRDGRPLVTTAQAAYSLGMQPGQFRDWARRRALAPADSRPNPVRGQALALWDLADIAEAVRPKTPAV' A
#
# COMPACT_ATOMS: atom_id res chain seq x y z
N MET A 1 -8.18 20.25 -5.49
CA MET A 1 -7.93 19.10 -4.59
C MET A 1 -6.64 18.43 -5.07
N SER A 2 -5.60 18.44 -4.25
CA SER A 2 -4.33 17.79 -4.59
C SER A 2 -4.44 16.30 -4.33
N THR A 3 -4.18 15.45 -5.32
CA THR A 3 -4.12 14.00 -5.13
C THR A 3 -2.87 13.66 -4.34
N PRO A 4 -2.95 12.90 -3.23
CA PRO A 4 -1.76 12.41 -2.53
C PRO A 4 -0.88 11.59 -3.47
N VAL A 5 0.42 11.89 -3.48
CA VAL A 5 1.41 11.22 -4.32
C VAL A 5 2.46 10.50 -3.47
N GLY A 6 2.94 9.37 -3.95
CA GLY A 6 4.04 8.60 -3.36
C GLY A 6 5.41 9.17 -3.73
N ARG A 7 6.47 8.49 -3.28
CA ARG A 7 7.87 8.91 -3.48
C ARG A 7 8.25 8.99 -4.97
N ASP A 8 7.60 8.17 -5.80
CA ASP A 8 7.83 8.09 -7.24
C ASP A 8 7.00 9.12 -8.05
N GLY A 9 6.29 10.02 -7.36
CA GLY A 9 5.43 11.03 -7.96
C GLY A 9 4.11 10.47 -8.50
N ARG A 10 3.83 9.17 -8.34
CA ARG A 10 2.56 8.57 -8.75
C ARG A 10 1.50 8.71 -7.66
N PRO A 11 0.21 8.73 -8.03
CA PRO A 11 -0.86 8.76 -7.04
C PRO A 11 -0.79 7.58 -6.07
N LEU A 12 -0.99 7.84 -4.78
CA LEU A 12 -1.15 6.78 -3.79
C LEU A 12 -2.38 5.94 -4.12
N VAL A 13 -2.28 4.64 -3.90
CA VAL A 13 -3.33 3.67 -4.26
C VAL A 13 -4.07 3.15 -3.04
N THR A 14 -5.34 2.81 -3.21
CA THR A 14 -6.13 2.20 -2.13
C THR A 14 -5.67 0.76 -1.84
N THR A 15 -6.02 0.23 -0.67
CA THR A 15 -5.80 -1.19 -0.31
C THR A 15 -6.28 -2.16 -1.41
N ALA A 16 -7.41 -1.89 -2.06
CA ALA A 16 -7.95 -2.75 -3.11
C ALA A 16 -7.09 -2.74 -4.38
N GLN A 17 -6.60 -1.56 -4.79
CA GLN A 17 -5.71 -1.42 -5.94
C GLN A 17 -4.32 -2.03 -5.66
N ALA A 18 -3.79 -1.83 -4.45
CA ALA A 18 -2.55 -2.46 -4.03
C ALA A 18 -2.65 -3.99 -4.05
N ALA A 19 -3.73 -4.55 -3.48
CA ALA A 19 -4.00 -5.97 -3.50
C ALA A 19 -4.15 -6.53 -4.92
N TYR A 20 -4.89 -5.82 -5.78
CA TYR A 20 -5.05 -6.18 -7.19
C TYR A 20 -3.71 -6.28 -7.92
N SER A 21 -2.79 -5.33 -7.68
CA SER A 21 -1.47 -5.32 -8.33
C SER A 21 -0.61 -6.54 -8.00
N LEU A 22 -0.88 -7.21 -6.87
CA LEU A 22 -0.18 -8.40 -6.40
C LEU A 22 -0.99 -9.70 -6.60
N GLY A 23 -2.17 -9.62 -7.23
CA GLY A 23 -3.07 -10.77 -7.41
C GLY A 23 -3.66 -11.31 -6.10
N MET A 24 -3.86 -10.44 -5.10
CA MET A 24 -4.34 -10.81 -3.76
C MET A 24 -5.71 -10.21 -3.44
N GLN A 25 -6.41 -10.79 -2.47
CA GLN A 25 -7.58 -10.16 -1.84
C GLN A 25 -7.15 -9.05 -0.87
N PRO A 26 -7.98 -8.01 -0.60
CA PRO A 26 -7.60 -6.90 0.28
C PRO A 26 -7.20 -7.31 1.71
N GLY A 27 -7.82 -8.36 2.26
CA GLY A 27 -7.44 -8.92 3.57
C GLY A 27 -6.05 -9.55 3.55
N GLN A 28 -5.78 -10.38 2.53
CA GLN A 28 -4.47 -11.02 2.33
C GLN A 28 -3.36 -9.99 2.14
N PHE A 29 -3.66 -8.91 1.41
CA PHE A 29 -2.71 -7.81 1.24
C PHE A 29 -2.35 -7.15 2.58
N ARG A 30 -3.32 -6.89 3.47
CA ARG A 30 -3.04 -6.31 4.79
C ARG A 30 -2.17 -7.22 5.64
N ASP A 31 -2.45 -8.52 5.63
CA ASP A 31 -1.63 -9.50 6.34
C ASP A 31 -0.21 -9.60 5.77
N TRP A 32 -0.09 -9.59 4.44
CA TRP A 32 1.19 -9.56 3.73
C TRP A 32 1.99 -8.30 4.06
N ALA A 33 1.36 -7.13 4.01
CA ALA A 33 1.98 -5.84 4.32
C ALA A 33 2.47 -5.82 5.77
N ARG A 34 1.66 -6.29 6.72
CA ARG A 34 2.04 -6.44 8.13
C ARG A 34 3.26 -7.34 8.31
N ARG A 35 3.31 -8.49 7.63
CA ARG A 35 4.47 -9.42 7.69
C ARG A 35 5.76 -8.80 7.13
N ARG A 36 5.64 -7.81 6.24
CA ARG A 36 6.75 -7.06 5.66
C ARG A 36 7.04 -5.74 6.38
N ALA A 37 6.36 -5.46 7.49
CA ALA A 37 6.41 -4.18 8.20
C ALA A 37 6.14 -2.96 7.28
N LEU A 38 5.31 -3.15 6.25
CA LEU A 38 4.90 -2.10 5.32
C LEU A 38 3.70 -1.33 5.90
N ALA A 39 3.85 -0.01 6.07
CA ALA A 39 2.81 0.88 6.56
C ALA A 39 2.12 1.64 5.41
N PRO A 40 0.86 2.08 5.57
CA PRO A 40 0.24 3.03 4.65
C PRO A 40 1.04 4.34 4.61
N ALA A 41 1.16 4.92 3.42
CA ALA A 41 1.81 6.22 3.22
C ALA A 41 0.91 7.40 3.62
N ASP A 42 -0.41 7.22 3.49
CA ASP A 42 -1.40 8.22 3.88
C ASP A 42 -2.76 7.56 4.16
N SER A 43 -3.76 8.36 4.51
CA SER A 43 -5.14 7.94 4.66
C SER A 43 -6.11 8.97 4.11
N ARG A 44 -7.27 8.53 3.64
CA ARG A 44 -8.38 9.42 3.26
C ARG A 44 -9.65 9.11 4.06
N PRO A 45 -10.54 10.10 4.28
CA PRO A 45 -11.82 9.85 4.90
C PRO A 45 -12.61 8.76 4.17
N ASN A 46 -13.28 7.90 4.95
CA ASN A 46 -14.15 6.87 4.42
C ASN A 46 -15.60 7.31 4.53
N PRO A 47 -16.33 7.45 3.41
CA PRO A 47 -17.69 7.95 3.43
C PRO A 47 -18.71 6.96 4.03
N VAL A 48 -18.37 5.68 4.22
CA VAL A 48 -19.34 4.63 4.56
C VAL A 48 -19.23 4.11 6.00
N ARG A 49 -18.04 4.15 6.63
CA ARG A 49 -17.80 3.38 7.87
C ARG A 49 -17.00 4.08 8.97
N GLY A 50 -16.75 5.38 8.87
CA GLY A 50 -16.03 6.15 9.90
C GLY A 50 -14.54 5.80 10.10
N GLN A 51 -14.04 4.70 9.52
CA GLN A 51 -12.62 4.33 9.54
C GLN A 51 -11.92 4.82 8.27
N ALA A 52 -10.85 5.61 8.40
CA ALA A 52 -10.08 6.13 7.27
C ALA A 52 -9.57 5.00 6.34
N LEU A 53 -9.59 5.25 5.04
CA LEU A 53 -9.08 4.34 4.02
C LEU A 53 -7.57 4.55 3.87
N ALA A 54 -6.80 3.50 4.16
CA ALA A 54 -5.36 3.47 3.92
C ALA A 54 -5.01 3.66 2.43
N LEU A 55 -4.02 4.51 2.20
CA LEU A 55 -3.40 4.79 0.91
C LEU A 55 -1.94 4.29 0.93
N TRP A 56 -1.51 3.68 -0.15
CA TRP A 56 -0.25 2.94 -0.26
C TRP A 56 0.60 3.50 -1.39
N ASP A 57 1.91 3.56 -1.16
CA ASP A 57 2.87 3.92 -2.19
C ASP A 57 3.26 2.68 -3.01
N LEU A 58 3.15 2.77 -4.34
CA LEU A 58 3.54 1.70 -5.25
C LEU A 58 5.06 1.43 -5.20
N ALA A 59 5.87 2.45 -4.93
CA ALA A 59 7.31 2.27 -4.79
C ALA A 59 7.65 1.45 -3.54
N ASP A 60 6.99 1.72 -2.42
CA ASP A 60 7.15 0.93 -1.19
C ASP A 60 6.70 -0.52 -1.38
N ILE A 61 5.58 -0.72 -2.08
CA ILE A 61 5.10 -2.06 -2.44
C ILE A 61 6.13 -2.78 -3.32
N ALA A 62 6.64 -2.13 -4.36
CA ALA A 62 7.62 -2.71 -5.28
C ALA A 62 8.92 -3.08 -4.56
N GLU A 63 9.39 -2.24 -3.64
CA GLU A 63 10.55 -2.53 -2.79
C GLU A 63 10.28 -3.70 -1.86
N ALA A 64 9.10 -3.72 -1.22
CA ALA A 64 8.70 -4.80 -0.33
C ALA A 64 8.53 -6.15 -1.06
N VAL A 65 8.21 -6.17 -2.36
CA VAL A 65 8.14 -7.40 -3.16
C VAL A 65 9.52 -7.99 -3.44
N ARG A 66 10.57 -7.15 -3.55
CA ARG A 66 11.91 -7.65 -3.87
C ARG A 66 12.42 -8.60 -2.77
N PRO A 67 13.07 -9.71 -3.12
CA PRO A 67 13.77 -10.51 -2.14
C PRO A 67 14.84 -9.65 -1.46
N LYS A 68 14.89 -9.67 -0.13
CA LYS A 68 16.08 -9.17 0.58
C LYS A 68 17.20 -10.13 0.23
N THR A 69 18.06 -9.77 -0.73
CA THR A 69 19.32 -10.48 -0.92
C THR A 69 20.07 -10.39 0.40
N PRO A 70 20.40 -11.52 1.07
CA PRO A 70 21.24 -11.47 2.24
C PRO A 70 22.58 -10.82 1.83
N ALA A 71 23.04 -9.86 2.62
CA ALA A 71 24.41 -9.37 2.49
C ALA A 71 25.35 -10.57 2.67
N VAL A 72 26.22 -10.80 1.70
CA VAL A 72 27.25 -11.85 1.71
C VAL A 72 28.34 -11.46 2.71
#